data_AF-A0A2P5AX97-F1
#
_entry.id   AF-A0A2P5AX97-F1
#
_cell.length_a   1.000
_cell.length_b   1.000
_cell.length_c   1.000
_cell.angle_alpha   90.00
_cell.angle_beta   90.00
_cell.angle_gamma   90.00
#
_symmetry.space_group_name_H-M   'P 1'
#
loop_
_entity.id
_entity.type
_entity.pdbx_description
1 polymer ?
#
loop_
_entity_poly.entity_id
_entity_poly.type
_entity_poly.pdbx_seq_one_letter_code
_entity_poly.pdbx_strand_id
1 'polypeptide(L)'
;MLANAQITISLLLQLLLYVISVEGDSKPPAYNGLQPNDTMAGSPSSPWLKKTNKPRDLGCWKRPWICYQGEWLPRRRCCKNVCVDVTSDVYNCGLCGIRCPFTWQCCTGLCRNTNLSPLNCGRCGNRCPFGVPCIFGLCGYAQPSPPWPFPPFPPLPPKPPLPPLPPLPPKPPFPPKPPLPPKPPLPPKPPLPPMPPWPPSPPTSDL
;
A
#
# COMPACT_ATOMS: atom_id res chain seq x y z
N MET A 1 30.35 29.32 37.52
CA MET A 1 30.08 28.94 36.10
C MET A 1 30.14 27.44 35.85
N LEU A 2 30.96 26.65 36.58
CA LEU A 2 31.07 25.20 36.41
C LEU A 2 29.84 24.38 36.89
N ALA A 3 29.16 24.82 37.96
CA ALA A 3 27.96 24.14 38.47
C ALA A 3 26.78 24.15 37.48
N ASN A 4 26.58 25.29 36.78
CA ASN A 4 25.52 25.43 35.78
C ASN A 4 25.77 24.54 34.56
N ALA A 5 27.04 24.34 34.18
CA ALA A 5 27.44 23.45 33.10
C ALA A 5 27.24 21.97 33.45
N GLN A 6 27.47 21.56 34.70
CA GLN A 6 27.22 20.18 35.13
C GLN A 6 25.72 19.84 35.19
N ILE A 7 24.89 20.79 35.59
CA ILE A 7 23.43 20.61 35.62
C ILE A 7 22.87 20.48 34.19
N THR A 8 23.33 21.31 33.24
CA THR A 8 22.90 21.21 31.85
C THR A 8 23.36 19.92 31.19
N ILE A 9 24.59 19.47 31.43
CA ILE A 9 25.08 18.18 30.93
C ILE A 9 24.25 17.02 31.49
N SER A 10 23.89 17.06 32.78
CA SER A 10 23.08 16.01 33.40
C SER A 10 21.65 15.96 32.85
N LEU A 11 21.02 17.12 32.62
CA LEU A 11 19.70 17.21 31.99
C LEU A 11 19.72 16.74 30.53
N LEU A 12 20.77 17.09 29.77
CA LEU A 12 20.94 16.63 28.40
C LEU A 12 21.15 15.11 28.32
N LEU A 13 21.92 14.53 29.24
CA LEU A 13 22.15 13.09 29.30
C LEU A 13 20.85 12.33 29.63
N GLN A 14 20.05 12.84 30.56
CA GLN A 14 18.74 12.28 30.90
C GLN A 14 17.75 12.36 29.74
N LEU A 15 17.71 13.50 29.04
CA LEU A 15 16.85 13.68 27.86
C LEU A 15 17.25 12.72 26.73
N LEU A 16 18.56 12.52 26.51
CA LEU A 16 19.08 11.61 25.50
C LEU A 16 18.68 10.15 25.79
N LEU A 17 18.79 9.71 27.05
CA LEU A 17 18.40 8.36 27.48
C LEU A 17 16.87 8.14 27.37
N TYR A 18 16.07 9.18 27.63
CA TYR A 18 14.63 9.12 27.43
C TYR A 18 14.27 8.95 25.95
N VAL A 19 14.90 9.71 25.05
CA VAL A 19 14.70 9.57 23.60
C VAL A 19 15.09 8.18 23.09
N ILE A 20 16.21 7.62 23.58
CA ILE A 20 16.64 6.25 23.22
C ILE A 20 15.60 5.20 23.68
N SER A 21 14.94 5.42 24.82
CA SER A 21 13.90 4.50 25.33
C SER A 21 12.59 4.58 24.54
N VAL A 22 12.27 5.72 23.93
CA VAL A 22 11.06 5.88 23.10
C VAL A 22 11.19 5.19 21.74
N GLU A 23 12.41 5.06 21.21
CA GLU A 23 12.68 4.35 19.94
C GLU A 23 12.73 2.81 20.11
N GLY A 24 12.71 2.31 21.37
CA GLY A 24 12.93 0.91 21.73
C GLY A 24 11.74 -0.04 21.67
N ASP A 25 10.53 0.41 21.27
CA ASP A 25 9.35 -0.47 21.19
C ASP A 25 8.62 -0.37 19.84
N SER A 26 9.39 -0.35 18.75
CA SER A 26 8.88 -0.80 17.45
C SER A 26 9.24 -2.26 17.23
N LYS A 27 8.79 -3.15 18.13
CA LYS A 27 8.62 -4.56 17.76
C LYS A 27 7.57 -4.58 16.65
N PRO A 28 7.92 -4.92 15.39
CA PRO A 28 6.89 -5.14 14.39
C PRO A 28 5.97 -6.23 14.95
N PRO A 29 4.64 -6.13 14.81
CA PRO A 29 3.78 -7.23 15.20
C PRO A 29 4.30 -8.46 14.47
N ALA A 30 4.68 -9.47 15.25
CA ALA A 30 4.90 -10.80 14.72
C ALA A 30 3.62 -11.15 13.97
N TYR A 31 3.67 -11.05 12.64
CA TYR A 31 2.64 -11.62 11.80
C TYR A 31 2.82 -13.11 11.96
N ASN A 32 2.12 -13.67 12.93
CA ASN A 32 1.89 -15.09 13.00
C ASN A 32 1.26 -15.43 11.64
N GLY A 33 2.08 -15.95 10.74
CA GLY A 33 1.56 -16.74 9.65
C GLY A 33 0.64 -17.75 10.30
N LEU A 34 -0.66 -17.68 10.00
CA LEU A 34 -1.56 -18.77 10.30
C LEU A 34 -1.01 -19.98 9.56
N GLN A 35 -0.21 -20.77 10.25
CA GLN A 35 -0.14 -22.20 10.04
C GLN A 35 -1.57 -22.70 10.28
N PRO A 36 -2.26 -23.28 9.28
CA PRO A 36 -3.53 -23.92 9.52
C PRO A 36 -3.23 -25.31 10.08
N ASN A 37 -2.76 -25.38 11.31
CA ASN A 37 -2.67 -26.59 12.11
C ASN A 37 -2.77 -26.15 13.57
N ASP A 38 -3.99 -26.13 14.11
CA ASP A 38 -4.28 -26.69 15.42
C ASP A 38 -5.78 -26.58 15.74
N THR A 39 -6.41 -27.75 15.79
CA THR A 39 -7.30 -28.24 16.84
C THR A 39 -8.54 -27.41 17.22
N MET A 40 -9.69 -28.03 16.94
CA MET A 40 -11.05 -27.62 17.31
C MET A 40 -11.17 -27.34 18.82
N ALA A 41 -11.24 -26.07 19.22
CA ALA A 41 -11.84 -25.67 20.49
C ALA A 41 -13.27 -25.20 20.20
N GLY A 42 -14.24 -26.12 20.37
CA GLY A 42 -15.66 -25.83 20.22
C GLY A 42 -16.13 -24.80 21.26
N SER A 43 -16.57 -23.64 20.80
CA SER A 43 -17.32 -22.69 21.63
C SER A 43 -18.81 -23.08 21.60
N PRO A 44 -19.55 -23.06 22.73
CA PRO A 44 -20.91 -23.57 22.79
C PRO A 44 -21.87 -22.58 22.12
N SER A 45 -22.11 -22.74 20.82
CA SER A 45 -23.07 -21.95 20.08
C SER A 45 -24.50 -22.33 20.48
N SER A 46 -25.28 -21.36 20.95
CA SER A 46 -26.69 -21.52 21.33
C SER A 46 -27.56 -22.08 20.18
N PRO A 47 -28.67 -22.79 20.48
CA PRO A 47 -29.50 -23.48 19.47
C PRO A 47 -30.08 -22.60 18.35
N TRP A 48 -30.14 -21.28 18.57
CA TRP A 48 -30.72 -20.29 17.66
C TRP A 48 -29.73 -19.77 16.60
N LEU A 49 -28.45 -20.11 16.71
CA LEU A 49 -27.40 -19.69 15.76
C LEU A 49 -27.18 -20.70 14.61
N LYS A 50 -28.15 -21.58 14.33
CA LYS A 50 -28.01 -22.67 13.36
C LYS A 50 -28.52 -22.38 11.95
N LYS A 51 -28.96 -21.15 11.62
CA LYS A 51 -29.56 -20.86 10.28
C LYS A 51 -28.82 -19.87 9.38
N THR A 52 -27.68 -19.29 9.77
CA THR A 52 -26.93 -18.37 8.88
C THR A 52 -25.41 -18.44 8.97
N ASN A 53 -24.82 -19.51 9.50
CA ASN A 53 -23.37 -19.70 9.43
C ASN A 53 -22.94 -20.31 8.09
N LYS A 54 -23.07 -19.54 7.01
CA LYS A 54 -22.03 -19.65 5.97
C LYS A 54 -20.77 -19.14 6.64
N PRO A 55 -19.67 -19.93 6.75
CA PRO A 55 -18.42 -19.42 7.29
C PRO A 55 -18.12 -18.11 6.58
N ARG A 56 -17.90 -17.03 7.35
CA ARG A 56 -17.47 -15.76 6.77
C ARG A 56 -16.22 -16.11 5.97
N ASP A 57 -16.27 -15.94 4.64
CA ASP A 57 -15.11 -16.16 3.78
C ASP A 57 -13.94 -15.37 4.39
N LEU A 58 -12.95 -16.08 4.95
CA LEU A 58 -11.85 -15.50 5.71
C LEU A 58 -10.86 -14.71 4.83
N GLY A 59 -11.09 -14.68 3.52
CA GLY A 59 -10.22 -14.04 2.55
C GLY A 59 -10.90 -12.93 1.77
N CYS A 60 -10.16 -12.41 0.80
CA CYS A 60 -10.56 -11.22 0.05
C CYS A 60 -11.32 -11.52 -1.25
N TRP A 61 -11.59 -12.79 -1.62
CA TRP A 61 -12.17 -13.15 -2.93
C TRP A 61 -13.50 -12.45 -3.22
N LYS A 62 -14.43 -12.45 -2.26
CA LYS A 62 -15.73 -11.77 -2.39
C LYS A 62 -15.67 -10.29 -1.99
N ARG A 63 -14.57 -9.84 -1.39
CA ARG A 63 -14.40 -8.47 -0.88
C ARG A 63 -13.01 -7.92 -1.20
N PRO A 64 -12.61 -7.76 -2.49
CA PRO A 64 -11.24 -7.37 -2.84
C PRO A 64 -10.81 -6.02 -2.25
N TRP A 65 -11.77 -5.11 -2.09
CA TRP A 65 -11.56 -3.78 -1.53
C TRP A 65 -11.06 -3.78 -0.08
N ILE A 66 -11.22 -4.89 0.66
CA ILE A 66 -10.68 -5.01 2.03
C ILE A 66 -9.15 -4.87 2.06
N CYS A 67 -8.49 -5.17 0.93
CA CYS A 67 -7.04 -5.00 0.81
C CYS A 67 -6.63 -3.56 0.48
N TYR A 68 -7.53 -2.69 0.00
CA TYR A 68 -7.15 -1.44 -0.66
C TYR A 68 -6.86 -0.28 0.29
N GLN A 69 -7.14 -0.41 1.59
CA GLN A 69 -6.86 0.58 2.64
C GLN A 69 -7.26 2.05 2.32
N GLY A 70 -8.14 2.28 1.33
CA GLY A 70 -8.62 3.61 0.94
C GLY A 70 -7.69 4.42 0.03
N GLU A 71 -6.63 3.84 -0.53
CA GLU A 71 -5.70 4.55 -1.42
C GLU A 71 -6.18 4.52 -2.89
N TRP A 72 -5.99 5.62 -3.63
CA TRP A 72 -6.35 5.71 -5.06
C TRP A 72 -5.52 4.74 -5.94
N LEU A 73 -4.28 4.45 -5.52
CA LEU A 73 -3.47 3.35 -6.03
C LEU A 73 -3.28 2.33 -4.91
N PRO A 74 -3.97 1.18 -4.96
CA PRO A 74 -3.94 0.24 -3.85
C PRO A 74 -2.57 -0.42 -3.73
N ARG A 75 -1.85 -0.14 -2.64
CA ARG A 75 -0.60 -0.84 -2.29
C ARG A 75 -0.78 -2.34 -2.18
N ARG A 76 -1.91 -2.77 -1.63
CA ARG A 76 -2.25 -4.18 -1.47
C ARG A 76 -3.42 -4.55 -2.35
N ARG A 77 -3.36 -5.72 -2.96
CA ARG A 77 -4.41 -6.25 -3.85
C ARG A 77 -4.80 -7.66 -3.44
N CYS A 78 -6.04 -8.05 -3.72
CA CYS A 78 -6.48 -9.42 -3.49
C CYS A 78 -5.91 -10.34 -4.57
N CYS A 79 -4.93 -11.17 -4.21
CA CYS A 79 -4.35 -12.18 -5.08
C CYS A 79 -4.63 -13.57 -4.48
N LYS A 80 -5.34 -14.44 -5.21
CA LYS A 80 -5.67 -15.80 -4.77
C LYS A 80 -6.26 -15.88 -3.35
N ASN A 81 -7.25 -15.02 -3.07
CA ASN A 81 -7.95 -14.92 -1.76
C ASN A 81 -7.10 -14.36 -0.60
N VAL A 82 -5.87 -13.89 -0.85
CA VAL A 82 -4.99 -13.27 0.14
C VAL A 82 -4.66 -11.83 -0.26
N CYS A 83 -4.56 -10.91 0.70
CA CYS A 83 -4.08 -9.56 0.43
C CYS A 83 -2.56 -9.53 0.29
N VAL A 84 -2.07 -9.21 -0.91
CA VAL A 84 -0.65 -9.16 -1.25
C VAL A 84 -0.23 -7.73 -1.51
N ASP A 85 0.95 -7.32 -1.05
CA ASP A 85 1.55 -6.02 -1.37
C ASP A 85 2.13 -6.05 -2.79
N VAL A 86 1.42 -5.44 -3.72
CA VAL A 86 1.83 -5.39 -5.13
C VAL A 86 2.94 -4.38 -5.37
N THR A 87 3.35 -3.59 -4.37
CA THR A 87 4.40 -2.58 -4.55
C THR A 87 5.81 -3.08 -4.25
N SER A 88 5.91 -4.20 -3.54
CA SER A 88 7.18 -4.78 -3.06
C SER A 88 7.32 -6.27 -3.37
N ASP A 89 6.23 -7.00 -3.61
CA ASP A 89 6.28 -8.43 -3.94
C ASP A 89 6.82 -8.69 -5.35
N VAL A 90 7.95 -9.39 -5.44
CA VAL A 90 8.63 -9.78 -6.68
C VAL A 90 7.77 -10.70 -7.57
N TYR A 91 6.80 -11.42 -7.00
CA TYR A 91 5.91 -12.34 -7.72
C TYR A 91 4.56 -11.73 -8.09
N ASN A 92 4.24 -10.55 -7.55
CA ASN A 92 2.97 -9.86 -7.75
C ASN A 92 3.18 -8.36 -8.00
N CYS A 93 4.22 -8.00 -8.74
CA CYS A 93 4.66 -6.62 -8.88
C CYS A 93 3.70 -5.78 -9.74
N GLY A 94 3.08 -4.77 -9.14
CA GLY A 94 2.03 -3.92 -9.72
C GLY A 94 0.67 -4.61 -9.78
N LEU A 95 0.64 -5.86 -10.23
CA LEU A 95 -0.56 -6.69 -10.37
C LEU A 95 -0.26 -8.15 -9.96
N CYS A 96 -1.32 -8.87 -9.57
CA CYS A 96 -1.22 -10.29 -9.21
C CYS A 96 -0.62 -11.12 -10.35
N GLY A 97 0.35 -11.98 -10.03
CA GLY A 97 1.00 -12.89 -10.97
C GLY A 97 2.06 -12.25 -11.89
N ILE A 98 2.29 -10.94 -11.81
CA ILE A 98 3.39 -10.30 -12.52
C ILE A 98 4.68 -10.54 -11.73
N ARG A 99 5.55 -11.38 -12.28
CA ARG A 99 6.85 -11.68 -11.70
C ARG A 99 7.95 -10.82 -12.32
N CYS A 100 8.81 -10.23 -11.49
CA CYS A 100 9.97 -9.53 -11.99
C CYS A 100 11.03 -10.49 -12.59
N PRO A 101 11.77 -10.02 -13.62
CA PRO A 101 12.89 -10.78 -14.18
C PRO A 101 13.94 -11.15 -13.13
N PHE A 102 14.79 -12.13 -13.46
CA PHE A 102 15.88 -12.56 -12.58
C PHE A 102 16.78 -11.36 -12.21
N THR A 103 17.16 -11.25 -10.94
CA THR A 103 17.90 -10.12 -10.30
C THR A 103 17.15 -8.79 -10.15
N TRP A 104 15.94 -8.65 -10.68
CA TRP A 104 15.17 -7.42 -10.53
C TRP A 104 14.34 -7.46 -9.25
N GLN A 105 14.09 -6.29 -8.66
CA GLN A 105 13.23 -6.13 -7.50
C GLN A 105 11.94 -5.40 -7.88
N CYS A 106 10.87 -5.65 -7.13
CA CYS A 106 9.65 -4.85 -7.27
C CYS A 106 9.80 -3.56 -6.46
N CYS A 107 9.88 -2.43 -7.16
CA CYS A 107 9.96 -1.12 -6.54
C CYS A 107 8.73 -0.31 -6.94
N THR A 108 7.89 0.03 -5.96
CA THR A 108 6.68 0.85 -6.15
C THR A 108 5.76 0.29 -7.25
N GLY A 109 5.66 -1.04 -7.33
CA GLY A 109 4.80 -1.75 -8.29
C GLY A 109 5.40 -1.85 -9.70
N LEU A 110 6.68 -1.54 -9.86
CA LEU A 110 7.42 -1.66 -11.11
C LEU A 110 8.68 -2.48 -10.88
N CYS A 111 8.96 -3.42 -11.77
CA CYS A 111 10.20 -4.15 -11.74
C CYS A 111 11.37 -3.21 -12.09
N ARG A 112 12.38 -3.16 -11.23
CA ARG A 112 13.59 -2.37 -11.42
C ARG A 112 14.83 -3.24 -11.25
N ASN A 113 15.80 -3.05 -12.15
CA ASN A 113 17.12 -3.66 -12.01
C ASN A 113 17.92 -2.89 -10.96
N THR A 114 17.97 -3.38 -9.73
CA THR A 114 18.70 -2.69 -8.65
C THR A 114 20.22 -2.79 -8.82
N ASN A 115 20.72 -3.65 -9.70
CA ASN A 115 22.15 -3.74 -9.96
C ASN A 115 22.70 -2.63 -10.86
N LEU A 116 21.83 -2.03 -11.68
CA LEU A 116 22.21 -1.05 -12.71
C LEU A 116 21.46 0.28 -12.60
N SER A 117 20.31 0.31 -11.94
CA SER A 117 19.47 1.51 -11.83
C SER A 117 20.12 2.54 -10.91
N PRO A 118 20.53 3.73 -11.40
CA PRO A 118 21.07 4.79 -10.55
C PRO A 118 20.07 5.35 -9.55
N LEU A 119 18.77 5.12 -9.76
CA LEU A 119 17.67 5.56 -8.88
C LEU A 119 17.23 4.49 -7.87
N ASN A 120 17.74 3.25 -7.98
CA ASN A 120 17.34 2.11 -7.14
C ASN A 120 18.53 1.18 -6.88
N CYS A 121 19.71 1.75 -6.65
CA CYS A 121 20.95 1.00 -6.62
C CYS A 121 21.04 0.12 -5.36
N GLY A 122 21.11 -1.20 -5.52
CA GLY A 122 21.12 -2.20 -4.44
C GLY A 122 19.76 -2.40 -3.76
N ARG A 123 18.97 -1.34 -3.60
CA ARG A 123 17.61 -1.36 -3.03
C ARG A 123 16.72 -0.29 -3.67
N CYS A 124 15.40 -0.48 -3.58
CA CYS A 124 14.42 0.50 -4.04
C CYS A 124 14.63 1.89 -3.42
N GLY A 125 14.52 2.94 -4.25
CA GLY A 125 14.66 4.33 -3.83
C GLY A 125 16.09 4.78 -3.52
N ASN A 126 17.09 3.90 -3.59
CA ASN A 126 18.48 4.30 -3.36
C ASN A 126 19.07 4.99 -4.59
N ARG A 127 19.21 6.31 -4.51
CA ARG A 127 19.74 7.13 -5.60
C ARG A 127 21.24 7.35 -5.44
N CYS A 128 22.01 6.99 -6.46
CA CYS A 128 23.42 7.34 -6.53
C CYS A 128 23.62 8.85 -6.73
N PRO A 129 24.75 9.42 -6.24
CA PRO A 129 25.10 10.81 -6.50
C PRO A 129 25.10 11.12 -8.00
N PHE A 130 24.93 12.40 -8.34
CA PHE A 130 24.91 12.81 -9.73
C PHE A 130 26.23 12.43 -10.43
N GLY A 131 26.13 11.78 -11.59
CA GLY A 131 27.29 11.30 -12.36
C GLY A 131 27.91 9.99 -11.84
N VAL A 132 27.43 9.43 -10.72
CA VAL A 132 27.95 8.16 -10.18
C VAL A 132 27.12 6.98 -10.72
N PRO A 133 27.74 6.02 -11.43
CA PRO A 133 27.03 4.87 -11.96
C PRO A 133 26.67 3.88 -10.84
N CYS A 134 25.59 3.14 -11.04
CA CYS A 134 25.25 1.96 -10.23
C CYS A 134 25.79 0.72 -10.94
N ILE A 135 26.68 -0.02 -10.27
CA ILE A 135 27.28 -1.25 -10.81
C ILE A 135 27.24 -2.30 -9.70
N PHE A 136 26.70 -3.48 -10.00
CA PHE A 136 26.47 -4.57 -9.03
C PHE A 136 25.72 -4.14 -7.76
N GLY A 137 24.83 -3.16 -7.88
CA GLY A 137 24.02 -2.67 -6.75
C GLY A 137 24.75 -1.72 -5.81
N LEU A 138 25.92 -1.22 -6.22
CA LEU A 138 26.75 -0.31 -5.46
C LEU A 138 26.99 0.97 -6.29
N CYS A 139 26.80 2.12 -5.66
CA CYS A 139 27.11 3.40 -6.28
C CYS A 139 28.63 3.58 -6.33
N GLY A 140 29.17 3.80 -7.53
CA GLY A 140 30.60 4.08 -7.70
C GLY A 140 31.52 2.88 -7.48
N TYR A 141 31.00 1.66 -7.61
CA TYR A 141 31.81 0.44 -7.54
C TYR A 141 32.98 0.51 -8.53
N ALA A 142 34.20 0.35 -8.01
CA ALA A 142 35.48 0.42 -8.75
C ALA A 142 35.77 1.77 -9.46
N GLN A 143 35.06 2.85 -9.15
CA GLN A 143 35.46 4.19 -9.58
C GLN A 143 36.53 4.73 -8.64
N PRO A 144 37.57 5.45 -9.13
CA PRO A 144 38.35 6.32 -8.27
C PRO A 144 37.35 7.26 -7.58
N SER A 145 37.37 7.32 -6.24
CA SER A 145 36.54 8.28 -5.52
C SER A 145 36.76 9.65 -6.15
N PRO A 146 35.69 10.39 -6.54
CA PRO A 146 35.86 11.80 -6.89
C PRO A 146 36.70 12.45 -5.78
N PRO A 147 37.72 13.25 -6.12
CA PRO A 147 38.58 13.86 -5.11
C PRO A 147 37.67 14.61 -4.14
N TRP A 148 37.69 14.19 -2.87
CA TRP A 148 37.05 14.94 -1.80
C TRP A 148 37.95 16.13 -1.46
N PRO A 149 37.40 17.34 -1.26
CA PRO A 149 35.99 17.72 -1.36
C PRO A 149 35.52 17.86 -2.82
N PHE A 150 34.26 17.51 -3.09
CA PHE A 150 33.62 17.85 -4.36
C PHE A 150 33.79 19.36 -4.60
N PRO A 151 34.34 19.79 -5.74
CA PRO A 151 34.44 21.21 -6.04
C PRO A 151 33.03 21.82 -5.99
N PRO A 152 32.89 23.05 -5.48
CA PRO A 152 31.60 23.74 -5.49
C PRO A 152 31.05 23.74 -6.92
N PHE A 153 29.77 23.43 -7.07
CA PHE A 153 29.12 23.48 -8.37
C PHE A 153 29.38 24.85 -9.00
N PRO A 154 29.85 24.91 -10.26
CA PRO A 154 29.95 26.19 -10.94
C PRO A 154 28.57 26.86 -10.95
N PRO A 155 28.50 28.20 -10.82
CA PRO A 155 27.22 28.90 -10.91
C PRO A 155 26.53 28.50 -12.20
N LEU A 156 25.24 28.18 -12.11
CA LEU A 156 24.45 27.91 -13.31
C LEU A 156 24.55 29.12 -14.24
N PRO A 157 24.71 28.92 -15.56
CA PRO A 157 24.65 30.03 -16.49
C PRO A 157 23.30 30.76 -16.33
N PRO A 158 23.27 32.09 -16.54
CA PRO A 158 22.03 32.85 -16.48
C PRO A 158 21.02 32.22 -17.43
N LYS A 159 19.81 31.99 -16.93
CA LYS A 159 18.74 31.40 -17.72
C LYS A 159 18.42 32.37 -18.87
N PRO A 160 18.46 31.95 -20.14
CA PRO A 160 18.06 32.82 -21.23
C PRO A 160 16.59 33.26 -21.03
N PRO A 161 16.21 34.46 -21.48
CA PRO A 161 14.82 34.89 -21.43
C PRO A 161 13.97 33.85 -22.17
N LEU A 162 12.87 33.42 -21.54
CA LEU A 162 11.93 32.53 -22.21
C LEU A 162 11.42 33.23 -23.47
N PRO A 163 11.33 32.53 -24.61
CA PRO A 163 10.65 33.09 -25.77
C PRO A 163 9.19 33.42 -25.40
N PRO A 164 8.58 34.43 -26.03
CA PRO A 164 7.16 34.71 -25.82
C PRO A 164 6.36 33.45 -26.12
N LEU A 165 5.43 33.12 -25.22
CA LEU A 165 4.56 31.98 -25.41
C LEU A 165 3.72 32.21 -26.68
N PRO A 166 3.67 31.27 -27.63
CA PRO A 166 2.81 31.41 -28.79
C PRO A 166 1.33 31.51 -28.33
N PRO A 167 0.47 32.21 -29.09
CA PRO A 167 -0.94 32.27 -28.78
C PRO A 167 -1.50 30.84 -28.71
N LEU A 168 -2.27 30.57 -27.65
CA LEU A 168 -2.95 29.30 -27.52
C LEU A 168 -3.88 29.12 -28.74
N PRO A 169 -3.87 27.96 -29.42
CA PRO A 169 -4.84 27.71 -30.46
C PRO A 169 -6.27 27.83 -29.89
N PRO A 170 -7.25 28.27 -30.70
CA PRO A 170 -8.64 28.30 -30.27
C PRO A 170 -9.03 26.89 -29.80
N LYS A 171 -9.70 26.82 -28.65
CA LYS A 171 -10.25 25.55 -28.17
C LYS A 171 -11.20 25.02 -29.25
N PRO A 172 -11.02 23.78 -29.75
CA PRO A 172 -11.99 23.19 -30.65
C PRO A 172 -13.36 23.14 -29.96
N PRO A 173 -14.46 23.29 -30.71
CA PRO A 173 -15.79 23.12 -30.15
C PRO A 173 -15.89 21.71 -29.53
N PHE A 174 -16.55 21.62 -28.38
CA PHE A 174 -16.83 20.33 -27.78
C PHE A 174 -17.59 19.47 -28.80
N PRO A 175 -17.23 18.19 -28.97
CA PRO A 175 -18.03 17.30 -29.80
C PRO A 175 -19.46 17.24 -29.24
N PRO A 176 -20.48 17.11 -30.12
CA PRO A 176 -21.85 16.94 -29.66
C PRO A 176 -21.91 15.73 -28.72
N LYS A 177 -22.66 15.88 -27.63
CA LYS A 177 -22.89 14.80 -26.68
C LYS A 177 -23.53 13.62 -27.45
N PRO A 178 -22.97 12.40 -27.39
CA PRO A 178 -23.62 11.25 -27.97
C PRO A 178 -25.03 11.08 -27.38
N PRO A 179 -26.02 10.61 -28.17
CA PRO A 179 -27.33 10.27 -27.63
C PRO A 179 -27.15 9.23 -26.51
N LEU A 180 -27.90 9.40 -25.42
CA LEU A 180 -27.92 8.39 -24.37
C LEU A 180 -28.37 7.05 -24.97
N PRO A 181 -27.73 5.93 -24.61
CA PRO A 181 -28.24 4.62 -24.98
C PRO A 181 -29.67 4.45 -24.46
N PRO A 182 -30.52 3.71 -25.17
CA PRO A 182 -31.86 3.40 -24.68
C PRO A 182 -31.76 2.71 -23.32
N LYS A 183 -32.62 3.11 -22.38
CA LYS A 183 -32.71 2.43 -21.10
C LYS A 183 -33.03 0.95 -21.34
N PRO A 184 -32.28 0.00 -20.76
CA PRO A 184 -32.66 -1.40 -20.80
C PRO A 184 -34.05 -1.59 -20.19
N PRO A 185 -34.84 -2.56 -20.70
CA PRO A 185 -36.10 -2.92 -20.06
C PRO A 185 -35.84 -3.31 -18.60
N LEU A 186 -36.74 -2.88 -17.70
CA LEU A 186 -36.67 -3.31 -16.31
C LEU A 186 -36.79 -4.85 -16.26
N PRO A 187 -35.98 -5.53 -15.43
CA PRO A 187 -36.17 -6.95 -15.21
C PRO A 187 -37.58 -7.21 -14.63
N PRO A 188 -38.20 -8.34 -14.97
CA PRO A 188 -39.49 -8.72 -14.40
C PRO A 188 -39.39 -8.76 -12.88
N LYS A 189 -40.42 -8.21 -12.21
CA LYS A 189 -40.50 -8.22 -10.75
C LYS A 189 -40.54 -9.67 -10.28
N PRO A 190 -39.68 -10.09 -9.33
CA PRO A 190 -39.77 -11.43 -8.76
C PRO A 190 -41.16 -11.67 -8.15
N PRO A 191 -41.69 -12.90 -8.22
CA PRO A 191 -42.92 -13.24 -7.52
C PRO A 191 -42.77 -12.95 -6.03
N LEU A 192 -43.83 -12.42 -5.42
CA LEU A 192 -43.85 -12.23 -3.97
C LEU A 192 -43.63 -13.59 -3.29
N PRO A 193 -42.80 -13.65 -2.23
CA PRO A 193 -42.69 -14.85 -1.43
C PRO A 193 -44.08 -15.20 -0.84
N PRO A 194 -44.39 -16.50 -0.67
CA PRO A 194 -45.61 -16.92 -0.02
C PRO A 194 -45.70 -16.30 1.38
N MET A 195 -46.89 -15.82 1.72
CA MET A 195 -47.14 -15.27 3.05
C MET A 195 -46.87 -16.37 4.09
N PRO A 196 -46.11 -16.07 5.17
CA PRO A 196 -45.92 -17.03 6.24
C PRO A 196 -47.26 -17.38 6.89
N PRO A 197 -47.43 -18.61 7.43
CA PRO A 197 -48.60 -18.97 8.20
C PRO A 197 -48.82 -17.99 9.35
N TRP A 198 -50.08 -17.65 9.62
CA TRP A 198 -50.45 -16.86 10.79
C TRP A 198 -49.95 -17.57 12.05
N PRO A 199 -49.38 -16.84 13.02
CA PRO A 199 -49.03 -17.41 14.31
C PRO A 199 -50.30 -17.95 14.98
N PRO A 200 -50.20 -19.07 15.72
CA PRO A 200 -51.33 -19.58 16.49
C PRO A 200 -51.83 -18.51 17.46
N SER A 201 -53.15 -18.37 17.55
CA SER A 201 -53.81 -17.49 18.50
C SER A 201 -53.34 -17.80 19.92
N PRO A 202 -53.04 -16.80 20.76
CA PRO A 202 -52.66 -17.03 22.14
C PRO A 202 -53.78 -17.78 22.88
N PRO A 203 -53.44 -18.67 23.83
CA PRO A 203 -54.45 -19.36 24.62
C PRO A 203 -55.28 -18.33 25.39
N THR A 204 -56.61 -18.43 25.26
CA THR A 204 -57.55 -17.69 26.10
C THR A 204 -57.32 -18.11 27.54
N SER A 205 -56.85 -17.16 28.35
CA SER A 205 -56.76 -17.32 29.80
C SER A 205 -58.18 -17.23 30.36
N ASP A 206 -58.86 -18.37 30.48
CA ASP A 206 -60.00 -18.51 31.38
C ASP A 206 -59.47 -18.65 32.81
N LEU A 207 -59.42 -17.52 33.54
CA LEU A 207 -59.44 -17.41 35.01
C LEU A 207 -59.54 -15.93 35.43
#